data_AF-T1B4D4-F1
#
_entry.id   AF-T1B4D4-F1
#
_cell.length_a   1.000
_cell.length_b   1.000
_cell.length_c   1.000
_cell.angle_alpha   90.00
_cell.angle_beta   90.00
_cell.angle_gamma   90.00
#
_symmetry.space_group_name_H-M   'P 1'
#
loop_
_entity.id
_entity.type
_entity.pdbx_description
1 polymer ?
#
loop_
_entity_poly.entity_id
_entity_poly.type
_entity_poly.pdbx_seq_one_letter_code
_entity_poly.pdbx_strand_id
1 'polypeptide(L)'
;MEDIELAIGGMTCNACAAHVREALEAVPGVRSAQVSYAQGMAEVRADTGVAFAAMAAAVAEAGYSTRLATPVSTPDSSHATAAHGAGPRIAVIGSGGAAMAAAIKAAGAGAQVTLIERGTIGGTCVNVGCVPSKIMIRAAHIAYARRTSPFDAGISVTPPAIRRDKLLAQQQSRVDELRHTKYESILLSQPNITSVRG
;
A
#
# COMPACT_ATOMS: atom_id res chain seq x y z
N MET A 1 0.90 -14.22 -29.32
CA MET A 1 0.88 -14.53 -27.88
C MET A 1 1.84 -13.56 -27.23
N GLU A 2 1.42 -12.90 -26.18
CA GLU A 2 2.19 -11.85 -25.52
C GLU A 2 2.19 -12.09 -24.02
N ASP A 3 3.36 -11.89 -23.40
CA ASP A 3 3.53 -11.90 -21.96
C ASP A 3 3.30 -10.48 -21.44
N ILE A 4 2.36 -10.34 -20.52
CA ILE A 4 1.94 -9.07 -19.95
C ILE A 4 2.16 -9.14 -18.44
N GLU A 5 3.00 -8.25 -17.93
CA GLU A 5 3.22 -8.10 -16.50
C GLU A 5 2.27 -7.04 -15.92
N LEU A 6 1.60 -7.42 -14.83
CA LEU A 6 0.64 -6.59 -14.11
C LEU A 6 1.10 -6.43 -12.66
N ALA A 7 1.15 -5.22 -12.14
CA ALA A 7 1.31 -4.98 -10.71
C ALA A 7 -0.07 -4.99 -10.04
N ILE A 8 -0.25 -5.81 -9.00
CA ILE A 8 -1.52 -6.06 -8.31
C ILE A 8 -1.50 -5.48 -6.89
N GLY A 9 -2.45 -4.59 -6.59
CA GLY A 9 -2.66 -4.01 -5.27
C GLY A 9 -3.84 -4.64 -4.51
N GLY A 10 -3.78 -4.61 -3.17
CA GLY A 10 -4.86 -5.09 -2.29
C GLY A 10 -4.74 -6.55 -1.85
N MET A 11 -3.77 -7.31 -2.35
CA MET A 11 -3.51 -8.68 -1.86
C MET A 11 -2.85 -8.65 -0.47
N THR A 12 -3.33 -9.49 0.44
CA THR A 12 -2.79 -9.60 1.81
C THR A 12 -2.27 -10.99 2.16
N CYS A 13 -2.49 -11.99 1.31
CA CYS A 13 -1.99 -13.36 1.49
C CYS A 13 -1.97 -14.14 0.16
N ASN A 14 -1.43 -15.37 0.18
CA ASN A 14 -1.42 -16.27 -0.99
C ASN A 14 -2.82 -16.67 -1.47
N ALA A 15 -3.83 -16.70 -0.58
CA ALA A 15 -5.21 -16.95 -1.00
C ALA A 15 -5.77 -15.80 -1.86
N CYS A 16 -5.37 -14.55 -1.57
CA CYS A 16 -5.69 -13.41 -2.44
C CYS A 16 -5.04 -13.56 -3.82
N ALA A 17 -3.80 -14.05 -3.89
CA ALA A 17 -3.13 -14.29 -5.17
C ALA A 17 -3.83 -15.36 -6.01
N ALA A 18 -4.31 -16.43 -5.38
CA ALA A 18 -5.11 -17.45 -6.06
C ALA A 18 -6.42 -16.86 -6.63
N HIS A 19 -7.09 -16.00 -5.87
CA HIS A 19 -8.32 -15.34 -6.31
C HIS A 19 -8.10 -14.39 -7.50
N VAL A 20 -7.02 -13.60 -7.46
CA VAL A 20 -6.63 -12.73 -8.59
C VAL A 20 -6.28 -13.55 -9.84
N ARG A 21 -5.59 -14.68 -9.68
CA ARG A 21 -5.28 -15.59 -10.78
C ARG A 21 -6.55 -16.08 -11.47
N GLU A 22 -7.50 -16.58 -10.68
CA GLU A 22 -8.78 -17.07 -11.21
C GLU A 22 -9.54 -15.98 -11.96
N ALA A 23 -9.53 -14.75 -11.45
CA ALA A 23 -10.14 -13.60 -12.13
C ALA A 23 -9.45 -13.26 -13.47
N LEU A 24 -8.12 -13.33 -13.53
CA LEU A 24 -7.36 -13.08 -14.77
C LEU A 24 -7.58 -14.18 -15.80
N GLU A 25 -7.60 -15.45 -15.39
CA GLU A 25 -7.81 -16.60 -16.28
C GLU A 25 -9.26 -16.68 -16.81
N ALA A 26 -10.22 -16.05 -16.14
CA ALA A 26 -11.58 -15.92 -16.63
C ALA A 26 -11.73 -14.90 -17.79
N VAL A 27 -10.73 -14.07 -18.06
CA VAL A 27 -10.78 -13.08 -19.14
C VAL A 27 -10.61 -13.76 -20.51
N PRO A 28 -11.53 -13.57 -21.47
CA PRO A 28 -11.38 -14.13 -22.81
C PRO A 28 -10.08 -13.72 -23.49
N GLY A 29 -9.30 -14.70 -23.94
CA GLY A 29 -7.99 -14.51 -24.56
C GLY A 29 -6.81 -14.60 -23.60
N VAL A 30 -7.04 -14.69 -22.27
CA VAL A 30 -6.00 -15.07 -21.31
C VAL A 30 -5.86 -16.59 -21.31
N ARG A 31 -4.61 -17.07 -21.46
CA ARG A 31 -4.28 -18.50 -21.52
C ARG A 31 -3.84 -19.05 -20.16
N SER A 32 -3.10 -18.25 -19.40
CA SER A 32 -2.65 -18.60 -18.05
C SER A 32 -2.21 -17.35 -17.31
N ALA A 33 -2.39 -17.32 -15.99
CA ALA A 33 -1.86 -16.27 -15.12
C ALA A 33 -1.06 -16.87 -13.94
N GLN A 34 0.11 -16.29 -13.65
CA GLN A 34 0.87 -16.58 -12.44
C GLN A 34 0.86 -15.35 -11.55
N VAL A 35 0.37 -15.47 -10.32
CA VAL A 35 0.24 -14.33 -9.39
C VAL A 35 1.06 -14.56 -8.14
N SER A 36 1.90 -13.58 -7.82
CA SER A 36 2.78 -13.58 -6.66
C SER A 36 2.32 -12.54 -5.65
N TYR A 37 1.78 -13.01 -4.51
CA TYR A 37 1.47 -12.14 -3.38
C TYR A 37 2.72 -11.42 -2.86
N ALA A 38 3.83 -12.14 -2.72
CA ALA A 38 5.07 -11.60 -2.16
C ALA A 38 5.61 -10.42 -2.99
N GLN A 39 5.54 -10.53 -4.32
CA GLN A 39 6.01 -9.48 -5.22
C GLN A 39 4.92 -8.42 -5.51
N GLY A 40 3.64 -8.77 -5.33
CA GLY A 40 2.52 -7.92 -5.73
C GLY A 40 2.38 -7.85 -7.25
N MET A 41 2.65 -8.95 -7.96
CA MET A 41 2.76 -9.00 -9.42
C MET A 41 1.98 -10.19 -9.98
N ALA A 42 1.52 -10.05 -11.22
CA ALA A 42 0.93 -11.11 -12.03
C ALA A 42 1.57 -11.14 -13.42
N GLU A 43 2.07 -12.30 -13.83
CA GLU A 43 2.52 -12.58 -15.19
C GLU A 43 1.38 -13.26 -15.95
N VAL A 44 0.92 -12.64 -17.03
CA VAL A 44 -0.24 -13.11 -17.81
C VAL A 44 0.21 -13.45 -19.22
N ARG A 45 -0.04 -14.68 -19.65
CA ARG A 45 0.05 -15.08 -21.07
C ARG A 45 -1.30 -14.88 -21.72
N ALA A 46 -1.34 -14.01 -22.73
CA ALA A 46 -2.56 -13.73 -23.47
C ALA A 46 -2.35 -13.85 -24.98
N ASP A 47 -3.45 -14.04 -25.69
CA ASP A 47 -3.50 -13.89 -27.13
C ASP A 47 -3.21 -12.42 -27.52
N THR A 48 -2.61 -12.22 -28.68
CA THR A 48 -2.22 -10.88 -29.15
C THR A 48 -3.47 -10.00 -29.31
N GLY A 49 -3.48 -8.84 -28.69
CA GLY A 49 -4.60 -7.88 -28.75
C GLY A 49 -5.62 -7.96 -27.60
N VAL A 50 -5.41 -8.79 -26.58
CA VAL A 50 -6.20 -8.72 -25.34
C VAL A 50 -5.94 -7.38 -24.65
N ALA A 51 -6.98 -6.56 -24.53
CA ALA A 51 -6.85 -5.22 -23.96
C ALA A 51 -6.58 -5.27 -22.45
N PHE A 52 -5.58 -4.50 -22.00
CA PHE A 52 -5.31 -4.31 -20.57
C PHE A 52 -6.56 -3.90 -19.77
N ALA A 53 -7.43 -3.08 -20.37
CA ALA A 53 -8.68 -2.66 -19.74
C ALA A 53 -9.60 -3.82 -19.32
N ALA A 54 -9.62 -4.92 -20.09
CA ALA A 54 -10.43 -6.09 -19.77
C ALA A 54 -9.87 -6.86 -18.56
N MET A 55 -8.54 -7.04 -18.52
CA MET A 55 -7.86 -7.63 -17.36
C MET A 55 -7.99 -6.74 -16.12
N ALA A 56 -7.90 -5.41 -16.31
CA ALA A 56 -8.08 -4.46 -15.22
C ALA A 56 -9.48 -4.48 -14.63
N ALA A 57 -10.51 -4.58 -15.46
CA ALA A 57 -11.88 -4.72 -15.01
C ALA A 57 -12.11 -6.00 -14.20
N ALA A 58 -11.59 -7.14 -14.65
CA ALA A 58 -11.73 -8.42 -13.95
C ALA A 58 -11.05 -8.41 -12.57
N VAL A 59 -9.84 -7.83 -12.48
CA VAL A 59 -9.13 -7.70 -11.20
C VAL A 59 -9.86 -6.73 -10.26
N ALA A 60 -10.43 -5.65 -10.78
CA ALA A 60 -11.24 -4.70 -10.01
C ALA A 60 -12.52 -5.33 -9.47
N GLU A 61 -13.20 -6.17 -10.26
CA GLU A 61 -14.39 -6.90 -9.84
C GLU A 61 -14.08 -7.92 -8.73
N ALA A 62 -12.89 -8.52 -8.75
CA ALA A 62 -12.39 -9.38 -7.68
C ALA A 62 -11.97 -8.60 -6.40
N GLY A 63 -12.03 -7.26 -6.41
CA GLY A 63 -11.74 -6.40 -5.27
C GLY A 63 -10.28 -5.95 -5.14
N TYR A 64 -9.50 -6.03 -6.21
CA TYR A 64 -8.08 -5.68 -6.24
C TYR A 64 -7.81 -4.57 -7.26
N SER A 65 -6.64 -3.91 -7.18
CA SER A 65 -6.23 -2.93 -8.19
C SER A 65 -5.13 -3.50 -9.09
N THR A 66 -5.06 -3.05 -10.34
CA THR A 66 -3.98 -3.46 -11.25
C THR A 66 -3.51 -2.33 -12.15
N ARG A 67 -2.22 -2.38 -12.52
CA ARG A 67 -1.58 -1.50 -13.51
C ARG A 67 -0.55 -2.30 -14.32
N LEU A 68 -0.28 -1.89 -15.56
CA LEU A 68 0.83 -2.45 -16.34
C LEU A 68 2.14 -2.25 -15.57
N ALA A 69 2.91 -3.33 -15.42
CA ALA A 69 4.27 -3.22 -14.93
C ALA A 69 5.13 -2.59 -16.04
N THR A 70 5.81 -1.51 -15.71
CA THR A 70 6.85 -0.98 -16.60
C THR A 70 8.06 -1.88 -16.45
N PRO A 71 8.72 -2.33 -17.54
CA PRO A 71 9.92 -3.14 -17.42
C PRO A 71 10.95 -2.37 -16.59
N VAL A 72 11.30 -2.92 -15.44
CA VAL A 72 12.44 -2.46 -14.66
C VAL A 72 13.67 -2.98 -15.37
N SER A 73 14.30 -2.13 -16.17
CA SER A 73 15.65 -2.39 -16.66
C SER A 73 16.54 -2.64 -15.44
N THR A 74 17.11 -3.84 -15.36
CA THR A 74 18.22 -4.14 -14.45
C THR A 74 19.30 -3.06 -14.62
N PRO A 75 19.91 -2.56 -13.53
CA PRO A 75 20.94 -1.54 -13.64
C PRO A 75 22.22 -2.18 -14.19
N ASP A 76 22.34 -2.17 -15.51
CA ASP A 76 23.64 -2.36 -16.17
C ASP A 76 24.45 -1.08 -15.95
N SER A 77 25.64 -1.26 -15.38
CA SER A 77 26.57 -0.20 -15.01
C SER A 77 27.18 0.42 -16.27
N SER A 78 26.42 1.29 -16.92
CA SER A 78 26.95 2.25 -17.87
C SER A 78 26.55 3.64 -17.42
N HIS A 79 27.55 4.47 -17.17
CA HIS A 79 27.41 5.89 -16.88
C HIS A 79 26.76 6.61 -18.07
N ALA A 80 25.43 6.53 -18.17
CA ALA A 80 24.65 7.37 -19.06
C ALA A 80 24.41 8.71 -18.38
N THR A 81 25.19 9.71 -18.79
CA THR A 81 24.87 11.13 -18.60
C THR A 81 23.60 11.46 -19.38
N ALA A 82 22.44 11.13 -18.81
CA ALA A 82 21.15 11.57 -19.34
C ALA A 82 20.96 13.06 -19.02
N ALA A 83 20.51 13.80 -20.03
CA ALA A 83 20.25 15.23 -19.98
C ALA A 83 19.35 15.59 -18.78
N HIS A 84 19.84 16.49 -17.93
CA HIS A 84 19.20 16.85 -16.66
C HIS A 84 18.11 17.89 -16.90
N GLY A 85 16.86 17.56 -16.50
CA GLY A 85 15.96 18.60 -16.00
C GLY A 85 16.64 19.30 -14.81
N ALA A 86 16.51 20.63 -14.74
CA ALA A 86 17.42 21.55 -14.05
C ALA A 86 17.60 21.41 -12.51
N GLY A 87 17.13 20.33 -11.86
CA GLY A 87 17.16 20.14 -10.40
C GLY A 87 18.04 18.98 -9.91
N PRO A 88 18.45 18.98 -8.61
CA PRO A 88 19.18 17.87 -7.99
C PRO A 88 18.41 16.54 -8.03
N ARG A 89 19.13 15.42 -8.10
CA ARG A 89 18.54 14.07 -7.94
C ARG A 89 18.79 13.56 -6.53
N ILE A 90 17.73 13.16 -5.82
CA ILE A 90 17.80 12.73 -4.42
C ILE A 90 17.18 11.34 -4.29
N ALA A 91 17.92 10.41 -3.70
CA ALA A 91 17.40 9.12 -3.30
C ALA A 91 17.03 9.15 -1.81
N VAL A 92 15.84 8.64 -1.47
CA VAL A 92 15.34 8.52 -0.09
C VAL A 92 15.04 7.05 0.16
N ILE A 93 15.62 6.47 1.21
CA ILE A 93 15.40 5.07 1.58
C ILE A 93 14.41 5.00 2.74
N GLY A 94 13.29 4.30 2.51
CA GLY A 94 12.14 4.19 3.37
C GLY A 94 10.99 5.11 2.99
N SER A 95 9.82 4.86 3.58
CA SER A 95 8.58 5.62 3.39
C SER A 95 7.95 6.11 4.70
N GLY A 96 8.69 6.02 5.81
CA GLY A 96 8.25 6.52 7.12
C GLY A 96 8.13 8.05 7.18
N GLY A 97 7.71 8.57 8.33
CA GLY A 97 7.49 10.01 8.52
C GLY A 97 8.69 10.89 8.13
N ALA A 98 9.91 10.48 8.49
CA ALA A 98 11.13 11.21 8.11
C ALA A 98 11.38 11.19 6.60
N ALA A 99 11.22 10.02 5.97
CA ALA A 99 11.42 9.86 4.53
C ALA A 99 10.41 10.67 3.72
N MET A 100 9.12 10.63 4.07
CA MET A 100 8.09 11.43 3.43
C MET A 100 8.35 12.92 3.58
N ALA A 101 8.71 13.38 4.79
CA ALA A 101 9.01 14.79 5.02
C ALA A 101 10.20 15.26 4.16
N ALA A 102 11.28 14.46 4.11
CA ALA A 102 12.43 14.75 3.27
C ALA A 102 12.06 14.76 1.77
N ALA A 103 11.33 13.75 1.30
CA ALA A 103 10.96 13.61 -0.10
C ALA A 103 10.05 14.75 -0.58
N ILE A 104 9.01 15.09 0.18
CA ILE A 104 8.11 16.20 -0.16
C ILE A 104 8.87 17.53 -0.16
N LYS A 105 9.71 17.77 0.85
CA LYS A 105 10.48 19.01 0.93
C LYS A 105 11.48 19.15 -0.21
N ALA A 106 12.18 18.07 -0.56
CA ALA A 106 13.10 18.01 -1.68
C ALA A 106 12.38 18.25 -3.02
N ALA A 107 11.26 17.56 -3.25
CA ALA A 107 10.46 17.70 -4.47
C ALA A 107 9.90 19.13 -4.62
N GLY A 108 9.40 19.72 -3.53
CA GLY A 108 8.93 21.12 -3.51
C GLY A 108 10.04 22.15 -3.72
N ALA A 109 11.31 21.78 -3.48
CA ALA A 109 12.48 22.59 -3.81
C ALA A 109 13.01 22.35 -5.24
N GLY A 110 12.28 21.59 -6.07
CA GLY A 110 12.63 21.33 -7.46
C GLY A 110 13.54 20.13 -7.70
N ALA A 111 13.82 19.32 -6.66
CA ALA A 111 14.58 18.08 -6.84
C ALA A 111 13.72 16.97 -7.48
N GLN A 112 14.36 16.10 -8.25
CA GLN A 112 13.80 14.82 -8.69
C GLN A 112 14.11 13.77 -7.63
N VAL A 113 13.08 13.23 -6.99
CA VAL A 113 13.23 12.33 -5.85
C VAL A 113 12.88 10.90 -6.24
N THR A 114 13.74 9.95 -5.88
CA THR A 114 13.43 8.52 -5.93
C THR A 114 13.29 8.00 -4.50
N LEU A 115 12.07 7.58 -4.12
CA LEU A 115 11.77 7.02 -2.80
C LEU A 115 11.71 5.50 -2.89
N ILE A 116 12.53 4.81 -2.10
CA ILE A 116 12.72 3.36 -2.17
C ILE A 116 12.16 2.73 -0.89
N GLU A 117 11.13 1.90 -0.98
CA GLU A 117 10.53 1.22 0.16
C GLU A 117 10.44 -0.29 -0.05
N ARG A 118 10.94 -1.05 0.93
CA ARG A 118 10.94 -2.52 0.88
C ARG A 118 9.59 -3.14 1.19
N GLY A 119 8.78 -2.48 2.02
CA GLY A 119 7.58 -3.04 2.62
C GLY A 119 6.32 -2.22 2.37
N THR A 120 5.51 -2.10 3.42
CA THR A 120 4.28 -1.30 3.40
C THR A 120 4.61 0.18 3.50
N ILE A 121 4.05 0.98 2.59
CA ILE A 121 4.20 2.44 2.58
C ILE A 121 3.77 3.04 3.93
N GLY A 122 4.48 4.08 4.37
CA GLY A 122 4.22 4.83 5.59
C GLY A 122 5.05 4.40 6.80
N GLY A 123 5.81 3.31 6.68
CA GLY A 123 6.75 2.85 7.69
C GLY A 123 6.07 2.53 9.04
N THR A 124 6.81 2.73 10.14
CA THR A 124 6.42 2.23 11.46
C THR A 124 5.22 2.95 12.06
N CYS A 125 5.24 4.29 12.09
CA CYS A 125 4.28 5.07 12.89
C CYS A 125 2.81 4.79 12.54
N VAL A 126 2.49 4.70 11.26
CA VAL A 126 1.12 4.46 10.80
C VAL A 126 0.75 2.98 10.86
N ASN A 127 1.66 2.07 10.49
CA ASN A 127 1.30 0.66 10.31
C ASN A 127 1.38 -0.16 11.61
N VAL A 128 2.44 0.01 12.41
CA VAL A 128 2.77 -0.90 13.53
C VAL A 128 3.29 -0.17 14.77
N GLY A 129 3.12 1.14 14.83
CA GLY A 129 3.67 1.99 15.88
C GLY A 129 2.63 2.86 16.56
N CYS A 130 2.85 4.17 16.52
CA CYS A 130 2.08 5.16 17.26
C CYS A 130 0.57 5.08 16.99
N VAL A 131 0.15 5.01 15.74
CA VAL A 131 -1.27 5.03 15.36
C VAL A 131 -2.03 3.83 15.97
N PRO A 132 -1.68 2.56 15.66
CA PRO A 132 -2.40 1.42 16.22
C PRO A 132 -2.30 1.36 17.76
N SER A 133 -1.13 1.72 18.32
CA SER A 133 -0.93 1.72 19.78
C SER A 133 -1.85 2.72 20.49
N LYS A 134 -1.98 3.95 19.98
CA LYS A 134 -2.81 4.98 20.60
C LYS A 134 -4.31 4.70 20.44
N ILE A 135 -4.73 4.06 19.34
CA ILE A 135 -6.10 3.57 19.18
C ILE A 135 -6.45 2.57 20.28
N MET A 136 -5.59 1.57 20.51
CA MET A 136 -5.83 0.54 21.53
C MET A 136 -5.72 1.07 22.95
N ILE A 137 -4.79 1.99 23.23
CA ILE A 137 -4.71 2.67 24.53
C ILE A 137 -6.01 3.43 24.80
N ARG A 138 -6.60 4.08 23.80
CA ARG A 138 -7.88 4.77 23.98
C ARG A 138 -9.02 3.79 24.23
N ALA A 139 -9.08 2.66 23.52
CA ALA A 139 -10.06 1.61 23.78
C ALA A 139 -9.92 1.04 25.21
N ALA A 140 -8.69 0.81 25.67
CA ALA A 140 -8.41 0.37 27.03
C ALA A 140 -8.84 1.41 28.08
N HIS A 141 -8.61 2.70 27.81
CA HIS A 141 -9.04 3.79 28.69
C HIS A 141 -10.58 3.86 28.81
N ILE A 142 -11.31 3.65 27.71
CA ILE A 142 -12.78 3.57 27.74
C ILE A 142 -13.25 2.35 28.55
N ALA A 143 -12.63 1.19 28.33
CA ALA A 143 -12.95 -0.01 29.08
C ALA A 143 -12.67 0.15 30.58
N TYR A 144 -11.59 0.85 30.94
CA TYR A 144 -11.25 1.19 32.32
C TYR A 144 -12.30 2.12 32.94
N ALA A 145 -12.65 3.23 32.27
CA ALA A 145 -13.65 4.18 32.75
C ALA A 145 -15.06 3.56 32.91
N ARG A 146 -15.40 2.52 32.14
CA ARG A 146 -16.65 1.76 32.31
C ARG A 146 -16.63 0.78 33.49
N ARG A 147 -15.43 0.44 34.00
CA ARG A 147 -15.25 -0.43 35.17
C ARG A 147 -15.10 0.33 36.46
N THR A 148 -14.70 1.59 36.41
CA THR A 148 -14.53 2.41 37.60
C THR A 148 -14.45 3.89 37.25
N SER A 149 -14.96 4.71 38.14
CA SER A 149 -14.85 6.15 38.11
C SER A 149 -14.87 6.74 39.53
N PRO A 150 -14.40 7.97 39.73
CA PRO A 150 -14.58 8.68 41.00
C PRO A 150 -16.04 8.93 41.39
N PHE A 151 -16.99 8.69 40.47
CA PHE A 151 -18.41 8.96 40.63
C PHE A 151 -19.23 7.67 40.80
N ASP A 152 -18.61 6.54 41.14
CA ASP A 152 -19.29 5.24 41.23
C ASP A 152 -20.41 5.20 42.29
N ALA A 153 -20.39 6.12 43.26
CA ALA A 153 -21.48 6.31 44.22
C ALA A 153 -22.75 6.92 43.60
N GLY A 154 -22.61 7.68 42.50
CA GLY A 154 -23.71 8.36 41.80
C GLY A 154 -23.97 7.84 40.39
N ILE A 155 -23.10 7.00 39.84
CA ILE A 155 -23.21 6.44 38.49
C ILE A 155 -22.96 4.94 38.56
N SER A 156 -23.96 4.15 38.16
CA SER A 156 -23.84 2.70 38.13
C SER A 156 -22.75 2.24 37.17
N VAL A 157 -21.89 1.33 37.64
CA VAL A 157 -20.81 0.73 36.86
C VAL A 157 -21.30 -0.56 36.19
N THR A 158 -20.84 -0.83 34.97
CA THR A 158 -21.07 -2.12 34.30
C THR A 158 -19.81 -2.53 33.53
N PRO A 159 -19.11 -3.59 33.96
CA PRO A 159 -17.95 -4.10 33.24
C PRO A 159 -18.30 -4.45 31.78
N PRO A 160 -17.58 -3.89 30.80
CA PRO A 160 -17.90 -4.15 29.39
C PRO A 160 -17.30 -5.49 28.94
N ALA A 161 -18.05 -6.23 28.13
CA ALA A 161 -17.49 -7.34 27.36
C ALA A 161 -16.50 -6.80 26.31
N ILE A 162 -15.28 -7.34 26.29
CA ILE A 162 -14.22 -6.89 25.37
C ILE A 162 -14.19 -7.78 24.13
N ARG A 163 -14.60 -7.21 22.99
CA ARG A 163 -14.57 -7.86 21.67
C ARG A 163 -13.30 -7.49 20.92
N ARG A 164 -12.20 -8.21 21.19
CA ARG A 164 -10.87 -7.90 20.65
C ARG A 164 -10.82 -7.95 19.11
N ASP A 165 -11.58 -8.85 18.52
CA ASP A 165 -11.79 -9.00 17.08
C ASP A 165 -12.31 -7.69 16.45
N LYS A 166 -13.37 -7.11 17.04
CA LYS A 166 -13.96 -5.86 16.56
C LYS A 166 -13.05 -4.66 16.79
N LEU A 167 -12.33 -4.62 17.92
CA LEU A 167 -11.32 -3.57 18.18
C LEU A 167 -10.16 -3.64 17.18
N LEU A 168 -9.71 -4.85 16.81
CA LEU A 168 -8.65 -5.01 15.82
C LEU A 168 -9.11 -4.54 14.44
N ALA A 169 -10.30 -4.96 14.01
CA ALA A 169 -10.86 -4.54 12.74
C ALA A 169 -11.01 -3.02 12.64
N GLN A 170 -11.49 -2.37 13.71
CA GLN A 170 -11.59 -0.91 13.78
C GLN A 170 -10.20 -0.24 13.73
N GLN A 171 -9.23 -0.75 14.48
CA GLN A 171 -7.85 -0.24 14.47
C GLN A 171 -7.26 -0.34 13.06
N GLN A 172 -7.38 -1.50 12.41
CA GLN A 172 -6.81 -1.74 11.10
C GLN A 172 -7.44 -0.84 10.04
N SER A 173 -8.77 -0.68 10.05
CA SER A 173 -9.47 0.24 9.15
C SER A 173 -8.95 1.68 9.27
N ARG A 174 -8.67 2.17 10.51
CA ARG A 174 -8.09 3.50 10.71
C ARG A 174 -6.63 3.60 10.26
N VAL A 175 -5.86 2.54 10.44
CA VAL A 175 -4.48 2.47 9.92
C VAL A 175 -4.47 2.55 8.41
N ASP A 176 -5.33 1.78 7.74
CA ASP A 176 -5.42 1.75 6.28
C ASP A 176 -5.90 3.09 5.71
N GLU A 177 -6.93 3.71 6.32
CA GLU A 177 -7.41 5.05 5.98
C GLU A 177 -6.29 6.11 6.08
N LEU A 178 -5.54 6.10 7.19
CA LEU A 178 -4.45 7.05 7.41
C LEU A 178 -3.26 6.80 6.48
N ARG A 179 -2.90 5.54 6.22
CA ARG A 179 -1.84 5.21 5.26
C ARG A 179 -2.20 5.71 3.87
N HIS A 180 -3.43 5.43 3.44
CA HIS A 180 -3.90 5.87 2.13
C HIS A 180 -3.83 7.39 2.01
N THR A 181 -4.52 8.09 2.92
CA THR A 181 -4.69 9.56 2.83
C THR A 181 -3.41 10.35 3.10
N LYS A 182 -2.53 9.88 3.98
CA LYS A 182 -1.33 10.63 4.43
C LYS A 182 -0.03 10.18 3.78
N TYR A 183 -0.03 9.08 3.04
CA TYR A 183 1.18 8.56 2.41
C TYR A 183 0.95 8.23 0.94
N GLU A 184 0.08 7.25 0.65
CA GLU A 184 -0.10 6.75 -0.73
C GLU A 184 -0.64 7.83 -1.68
N SER A 185 -1.73 8.52 -1.31
CA SER A 185 -2.32 9.59 -2.12
C SER A 185 -1.35 10.78 -2.28
N ILE A 186 -0.56 11.08 -1.25
CA ILE A 186 0.43 12.16 -1.33
C ILE A 186 1.49 11.81 -2.36
N LEU A 187 2.07 10.61 -2.30
CA LEU A 187 3.06 10.18 -3.29
C LEU A 187 2.51 10.22 -4.72
N LEU A 188 1.27 9.76 -4.92
CA LEU A 188 0.62 9.78 -6.23
C LEU A 188 0.39 11.20 -6.78
N SER A 189 0.29 12.21 -5.91
CA SER A 189 0.07 13.61 -6.31
C SER A 189 1.36 14.40 -6.58
N GLN A 190 2.54 13.80 -6.36
CA GLN A 190 3.83 14.48 -6.47
C GLN A 190 4.55 14.05 -7.76
N PRO A 191 4.51 14.84 -8.84
CA PRO A 191 5.08 14.44 -10.14
C PRO A 191 6.61 14.30 -10.11
N ASN A 192 7.28 14.93 -9.14
CA ASN A 192 8.73 14.88 -8.97
C ASN A 192 9.19 13.80 -7.97
N ILE A 193 8.29 12.92 -7.50
CA ILE A 193 8.63 11.81 -6.62
C ILE A 193 8.27 10.49 -7.31
N THR A 194 9.29 9.71 -7.65
CA THR A 194 9.12 8.35 -8.14
C THR A 194 9.27 7.38 -6.98
N SER A 195 8.26 6.57 -6.70
CA SER A 195 8.35 5.50 -5.69
C SER A 195 8.74 4.18 -6.34
N VAL A 196 9.75 3.52 -5.77
CA VAL A 196 10.25 2.21 -6.18
C VAL A 196 10.15 1.25 -5.01
N ARG A 197 9.77 0.00 -5.29
CA ARG A 197 9.82 -1.07 -4.31
C ARG A 197 11.18 -1.74 -4.37
N GLY A 198 11.91 -1.79 -3.26
CA GLY A 198 13.28 -2.33 -3.18
C GLY A 198 13.84 -2.38 -1.78
#